data_AF-A0A0F8ZBC3-F1
#
_entry.id   AF-A0A0F8ZBC3-F1
#
_cell.length_a   1.000
_cell.length_b   1.000
_cell.length_c   1.000
_cell.angle_alpha   90.00
_cell.angle_beta   90.00
_cell.angle_gamma   90.00
#
_symmetry.space_group_name_H-M   'P 1'
#
loop_
_entity.id
_entity.type
_entity.pdbx_description
1 polymer ?
#
loop_
_entity_poly.entity_id
_entity_poly.type
_entity_poly.pdbx_seq_one_letter_code
_entity_poly.pdbx_strand_id
1 'polypeptide(L)' 'MHMRDVEIVGAAQVIVNEIERGCVQRDVAQTYALALKSSAPFDAAAANRAIVARWSLAGLLRIKESAWSGRWRGGDLFPS' A
#
# COMPACT_ATOMS: atom_id res chain seq x y z
N MET A 1 -3.62 22.33 12.99
CA MET A 1 -2.74 21.35 12.33
C MET A 1 -3.36 21.06 10.97
N HIS A 2 -2.85 21.68 9.89
CA HIS A 2 -3.27 21.34 8.53
C HIS A 2 -2.57 20.03 8.17
N MET A 3 -3.25 18.90 8.40
CA MET A 3 -2.84 17.63 7.82
C MET A 3 -2.96 17.82 6.31
N ARG A 4 -1.84 17.81 5.58
CA ARG A 4 -1.90 17.86 4.12
C ARG A 4 -2.51 16.54 3.68
N ASP A 5 -3.67 16.60 3.03
CA ASP A 5 -4.32 15.42 2.46
C ASP A 5 -3.33 14.76 1.50
N VAL A 6 -2.95 13.51 1.79
CA VAL A 6 -2.05 12.73 0.93
C VAL A 6 -2.91 12.05 -0.12
N GLU A 7 -2.88 12.59 -1.34
CA GLU A 7 -3.67 12.09 -2.45
C GLU A 7 -2.84 11.20 -3.37
N ILE A 8 -3.30 9.98 -3.61
CA ILE A 8 -2.74 9.06 -4.60
C ILE A 8 -3.82 8.57 -5.55
N VAL A 9 -3.74 9.02 -6.80
CA VAL A 9 -4.66 8.60 -7.86
C VAL A 9 -4.10 7.36 -8.55
N GLY A 10 -4.98 6.39 -8.84
CA GLY A 10 -4.58 5.18 -9.57
C GLY A 10 -3.71 4.22 -8.74
N ALA A 11 -3.84 4.25 -7.41
CA ALA A 11 -3.01 3.44 -6.50
C ALA A 11 -3.01 1.93 -6.83
N ALA A 12 -4.13 1.40 -7.35
CA ALA A 12 -4.20 0.02 -7.81
C ALA A 12 -3.20 -0.27 -8.96
N GLN A 13 -3.10 0.65 -9.94
CA GLN A 13 -2.13 0.52 -11.04
C GLN A 13 -0.70 0.69 -10.54
N VAL A 14 -0.47 1.58 -9.58
CA VAL A 14 0.87 1.75 -8.97
C VAL A 14 1.32 0.45 -8.31
N ILE A 15 0.45 -0.20 -7.52
CA ILE A 15 0.74 -1.48 -6.87
C ILE A 15 1.06 -2.58 -7.90
N VAL A 16 0.30 -2.64 -9.00
CA VAL A 16 0.56 -3.58 -10.10
C VAL A 16 1.96 -3.32 -10.69
N ASN A 17 2.28 -2.07 -11.00
CA ASN A 17 3.56 -1.69 -11.56
C ASN A 17 4.73 -1.98 -10.61
N GLU A 18 4.56 -1.77 -9.30
CA GLU A 18 5.55 -2.10 -8.28
C GLU A 18 5.85 -3.61 -8.27
N ILE A 19 4.80 -4.43 -8.31
CA ILE A 19 4.93 -5.89 -8.37
C ILE A 19 5.68 -6.32 -9.64
N GLU A 20 5.31 -5.77 -10.80
CA GLU A 20 5.93 -6.07 -12.09
C GLU A 20 7.40 -5.64 -12.15
N ARG A 21 7.75 -4.53 -11.48
CA ARG A 21 9.12 -4.04 -11.36
C ARG A 21 9.95 -4.77 -10.30
N GLY A 22 9.37 -5.76 -9.61
CA GLY A 22 10.06 -6.55 -8.61
C GLY A 22 10.24 -5.86 -7.26
N CYS A 23 9.43 -4.84 -6.95
CA CYS A 23 9.39 -4.25 -5.62
C CYS A 23 9.03 -5.30 -4.55
N VAL A 24 9.48 -5.06 -3.32
CA VAL A 24 9.21 -5.98 -2.21
C VAL A 24 7.89 -5.64 -1.53
N GLN A 25 7.36 -6.56 -0.71
CA GLN A 25 6.11 -6.37 0.03
C GLN A 25 6.08 -5.07 0.84
N ARG A 26 7.23 -4.60 1.32
CA ARG A 26 7.35 -3.33 2.05
C ARG A 26 6.95 -2.15 1.20
N ASP A 27 7.47 -2.05 -0.02
CA ASP A 27 7.23 -0.89 -0.89
C ASP A 27 5.74 -0.86 -1.29
N VAL A 28 5.19 -2.04 -1.66
CA VAL A 28 3.75 -2.19 -1.93
C VAL A 28 2.89 -1.83 -0.73
N ALA A 29 3.31 -2.18 0.49
CA ALA A 29 2.56 -1.86 1.68
C ALA A 29 2.55 -0.36 1.99
N GLN A 30 3.59 0.40 1.61
CA GLN A 30 3.59 1.86 1.72
C GLN A 30 2.57 2.47 0.75
N THR A 31 2.57 2.03 -0.51
CA THR A 31 1.59 2.48 -1.51
C THR A 31 0.16 2.10 -1.10
N TYR A 32 -0.03 0.90 -0.54
CA TYR A 32 -1.32 0.49 0.02
C TYR A 32 -1.75 1.39 1.19
N ALA A 33 -0.83 1.75 2.09
CA ALA A 33 -1.12 2.65 3.21
C ALA A 33 -1.52 4.05 2.74
N LEU A 34 -0.85 4.57 1.71
CA LEU A 34 -1.18 5.84 1.07
C LEU A 34 -2.58 5.77 0.44
N ALA A 35 -2.88 4.68 -0.28
CA ALA A 35 -4.19 4.46 -0.90
C ALA A 35 -5.34 4.46 0.12
N LEU A 36 -5.11 3.91 1.32
CA LEU A 36 -6.11 3.91 2.40
C LEU A 36 -6.36 5.28 3.03
N LYS A 37 -5.39 6.21 2.94
CA LYS A 37 -5.49 7.56 3.51
C LYS A 37 -5.96 8.61 2.52
N SER A 38 -5.78 8.33 1.24
CA SER A 38 -6.20 9.18 0.13
C SER A 38 -7.72 9.28 0.05
N SER A 39 -8.24 10.44 -0.35
CA SER A 39 -9.67 10.58 -0.67
C SER A 39 -10.03 10.07 -2.06
N ALA A 40 -9.03 9.94 -2.95
CA ALA A 40 -9.19 9.33 -4.27
C ALA A 40 -9.73 7.88 -4.25
N PRO A 41 -10.54 7.46 -5.24
CA PRO A 41 -11.03 6.09 -5.37
C PRO A 41 -9.90 5.06 -5.47
N PHE A 42 -10.02 3.97 -4.71
CA PHE A 42 -9.06 2.87 -4.70
C PHE A 42 -9.73 1.53 -5.00
N ASP A 43 -9.40 0.93 -6.16
CA ASP A 43 -9.79 -0.45 -6.48
C ASP A 43 -8.92 -1.45 -5.70
N ALA A 44 -9.30 -1.64 -4.44
CA ALA A 44 -8.65 -2.60 -3.55
C ALA A 44 -8.76 -4.05 -4.07
N ALA A 45 -9.79 -4.39 -4.85
CA ALA A 45 -9.96 -5.74 -5.37
C ALA A 45 -8.90 -6.07 -6.43
N ALA A 46 -8.64 -5.15 -7.36
CA ALA A 46 -7.56 -5.29 -8.33
C ALA A 46 -6.19 -5.39 -7.66
N ALA A 47 -5.90 -4.49 -6.71
CA ALA A 47 -4.64 -4.51 -5.96
C ALA A 47 -4.45 -5.83 -5.20
N ASN A 48 -5.49 -6.28 -4.47
CA ASN A 48 -5.43 -7.53 -3.71
C ASN A 48 -5.21 -8.74 -4.63
N ARG A 49 -5.84 -8.79 -5.81
CA ARG A 49 -5.62 -9.87 -6.79
C ARG A 49 -4.17 -9.92 -7.26
N ALA A 50 -3.59 -8.77 -7.61
CA ALA A 50 -2.19 -8.69 -8.04
C ALA A 50 -1.23 -9.14 -6.92
N ILE A 51 -1.46 -8.68 -5.69
CA ILE A 51 -0.67 -9.05 -4.51
C ILE A 51 -0.75 -10.57 -4.25
N VAL A 52 -1.95 -11.15 -4.28
CA VAL A 52 -2.16 -12.58 -4.05
C VAL A 52 -1.51 -13.42 -5.15
N ALA A 53 -1.61 -13.00 -6.41
CA ALA A 53 -0.95 -13.69 -7.52
C ALA A 53 0.57 -13.75 -7.33
N ARG A 54 1.18 -12.70 -6.76
CA ARG A 54 2.63 -12.63 -6.55
C ARG A 54 3.13 -13.33 -5.29
N TRP A 55 2.40 -13.23 -4.18
CA TRP A 55 2.89 -13.61 -2.84
C TRP A 55 1.93 -14.48 -2.01
N SER A 56 0.83 -14.98 -2.60
CA SER A 56 -0.26 -15.70 -1.94
C SER A 56 -1.10 -14.84 -0.97
N LEU A 57 -2.16 -15.44 -0.42
CA LEU A 57 -3.00 -14.83 0.60
C LEU A 57 -2.22 -14.40 1.85
N ALA A 58 -1.22 -15.19 2.27
CA ALA A 58 -0.38 -14.85 3.41
C ALA A 58 0.44 -13.57 3.17
N GLY A 59 0.88 -13.34 1.93
CA GLY A 59 1.55 -12.10 1.54
C GLY A 59 0.62 -10.89 1.62
N LEU A 60 -0.63 -11.05 1.18
CA LEU A 60 -1.65 -10.00 1.28
C LEU A 60 -1.91 -9.59 2.74
N LEU A 61 -2.06 -10.56 3.63
CA LEU A 61 -2.30 -10.30 5.05
C LEU A 61 -1.15 -9.50 5.66
N ARG A 62 0.10 -9.89 5.38
CA ARG A 62 1.30 -9.18 5.87
C ARG A 62 1.35 -7.73 5.34
N ILE A 63 1.02 -7.52 4.07
CA ILE A 63 0.99 -6.18 3.46
C ILE A 63 -0.05 -5.29 4.15
N LYS A 64 -1.28 -5.81 4.35
CA LYS A 64 -2.36 -5.06 5.02
C LYS A 64 -2.01 -4.72 6.46
N GLU A 65 -1.47 -5.69 7.20
CA GLU A 65 -0.99 -5.48 8.57
C GLU A 65 0.09 -4.40 8.63
N SER A 66 1.07 -4.45 7.72
CA SER A 66 2.13 -3.45 7.63
C SER A 66 1.57 -2.05 7.33
N ALA A 67 0.68 -1.97 6.34
CA ALA A 67 0.04 -0.72 5.93
C ALA A 67 -0.77 -0.07 7.07
N TRP A 68 -1.48 -0.87 7.87
CA TRP A 68 -2.26 -0.42 9.02
C TRP A 68 -1.40 -0.04 10.22
N SER A 69 -0.31 -0.76 10.45
CA SER A 69 0.56 -0.49 11.61
C SER A 69 1.30 0.84 11.49
N GLY A 70 1.53 1.34 10.26
CA GLY A 70 2.32 2.54 10.00
C GLY A 70 3.81 2.45 10.38
N ARG A 71 4.23 1.31 10.96
CA ARG A 71 5.57 1.08 11.50
C ARG A 71 6.49 0.53 10.43
N TRP A 72 7.48 1.32 10.04
CA TRP A 72 8.53 0.92 9.12
C TRP A 72 9.88 1.01 9.84
N ARG A 73 10.78 0.03 9.64
CA ARG A 73 12.14 0.14 10.19
C ARG A 73 12.84 1.32 9.51
N GLY A 74 12.97 2.44 10.23
CA GLY A 74 13.52 3.71 9.74
C GLY A 74 12.71 4.96 10.10
N GLY A 75 11.50 4.81 10.67
CA GLY A 75 10.62 5.90 11.06
C GLY A 75 9.19 5.67 10.59
N ASP A 76 8.21 6.15 11.36
CA ASP A 76 6.79 6.05 10.99
C ASP A 76 6.51 6.90 9.76
N LEU A 77 5.81 6.34 8.76
CA LEU A 77 5.42 7.11 7.56
C LEU A 77 4.51 8.29 7.92
N PHE A 78 3.86 8.17 9.09
CA PHE A 78 3.00 9.18 9.69
C PHE A 78 3.23 9.15 11.21
N PRO A 79 4.04 10.07 11.76
CA PRO A 79 4.16 10.22 13.21
C PRO A 79 2.78 10.57 13.80
N SER A 80 2.48 9.98 14.96
CA SER A 80 1.23 10.19 15.71
C SER A 80 1.07 11.62 16.21
#